data_AF-A0A2R4VZY6-F1
#
_entry.id   AF-A0A2R4VZY6-F1
#
_cell.length_a   1.000
_cell.length_b   1.000
_cell.length_c   1.000
_cell.angle_alpha   90.00
_cell.angle_beta   90.00
_cell.angle_gamma   90.00
#
_symmetry.space_group_name_H-M   'P 1'
#
loop_
_entity.id
_entity.type
_entity.pdbx_description
1 polymer ?
#
loop_
_entity_poly.entity_id
_entity_poly.type
_entity_poly.pdbx_seq_one_letter_code
_entity_poly.pdbx_strand_id
1 'polypeptide(L)' 'MGFSRISVPVPTIYAAAKALYETLNQLYKDGTNKNLQDRIFPFQEFNKLIGFPEIRDLEKKFLPENK' A
#
# COMPACT_ATOMS: atom_id res chain seq x y z
N MET A 1 -32.02 -10.86 13.51
CA MET A 1 -31.12 -10.02 14.33
C MET A 1 -31.24 -8.58 13.80
N GLY A 2 -31.86 -7.67 14.56
CA GLY A 2 -32.24 -6.31 14.11
C GLY A 2 -31.21 -5.23 14.50
N PHE A 3 -29.95 -5.39 14.08
CA PHE A 3 -28.91 -4.41 14.39
C PHE A 3 -28.84 -3.30 13.34
N SER A 4 -28.82 -2.04 13.77
CA SER A 4 -28.74 -0.87 12.90
C SER A 4 -27.33 -0.56 12.39
N ARG A 5 -26.29 -1.05 13.09
CA ARG A 5 -24.88 -0.90 12.70
C ARG A 5 -24.00 -1.95 13.39
N ILE A 6 -22.95 -2.39 12.69
CA ILE A 6 -21.86 -3.19 13.25
C ILE A 6 -20.56 -2.40 13.04
N SER A 7 -19.72 -2.35 14.07
CA SER A 7 -18.39 -1.75 14.02
C SER A 7 -17.34 -2.83 14.21
N VAL A 8 -16.32 -2.83 13.36
CA VAL A 8 -15.19 -3.77 13.45
C VAL A 8 -13.88 -2.95 13.43
N PRO A 9 -13.53 -2.28 14.54
CA PRO A 9 -12.55 -1.18 14.52
C PRO A 9 -11.08 -1.63 14.52
N VAL A 10 -10.79 -2.85 14.99
CA VAL A 10 -9.42 -3.31 15.24
C VAL A 10 -8.81 -4.23 14.17
N PRO A 11 -9.55 -4.99 13.33
CA PRO A 11 -8.91 -5.93 12.40
C PRO A 11 -7.89 -5.33 11.44
N THR A 12 -8.05 -4.07 11.03
CA THR A 12 -7.11 -3.41 10.12
C THR A 12 -5.71 -3.29 10.73
N ILE A 13 -5.60 -2.93 12.00
CA ILE A 13 -4.29 -2.82 12.67
C ILE A 13 -3.66 -4.19 12.93
N TYR A 14 -4.47 -5.22 13.22
CA TYR A 14 -3.96 -6.59 13.35
C TYR A 14 -3.47 -7.15 12.01
N ALA A 15 -4.20 -6.90 10.92
CA ALA A 15 -3.78 -7.27 9.59
C ALA A 15 -2.46 -6.56 9.20
N ALA A 16 -2.36 -5.25 9.46
CA ALA A 16 -1.14 -4.50 9.21
C ALA A 16 0.06 -5.04 9.99
N ALA A 17 -0.09 -5.27 11.30
CA ALA A 17 0.96 -5.82 12.15
C ALA A 17 1.45 -7.19 11.66
N LYS A 18 0.52 -8.10 11.30
CA LYS A 18 0.86 -9.42 10.77
C LYS A 18 1.58 -9.33 9.43
N ALA A 19 1.08 -8.52 8.50
CA ALA A 19 1.69 -8.34 7.18
C ALA A 19 3.13 -7.81 7.30
N LEU A 20 3.36 -6.83 8.17
CA LEU A 20 4.70 -6.30 8.44
C LEU A 20 5.62 -7.36 9.05
N TYR A 21 5.17 -8.08 10.07
CA TYR A 21 5.95 -9.13 10.73
C TYR A 21 6.40 -10.21 9.74
N GLU A 22 5.48 -10.73 8.91
CA GLU A 22 5.81 -11.76 7.94
C GLU A 22 6.73 -11.26 6.82
N THR A 23 6.45 -10.06 6.28
CA THR A 23 7.22 -9.47 5.18
C THR A 23 8.67 -9.19 5.61
N LEU A 24 8.86 -8.60 6.79
CA LEU A 24 10.19 -8.27 7.31
C LEU A 24 10.99 -9.51 7.69
N ASN A 25 10.34 -10.54 8.26
CA ASN A 25 11.00 -11.82 8.53
C ASN A 25 11.45 -12.51 7.24
N GLN A 26 10.65 -12.47 6.19
CA GLN A 26 11.04 -13.02 4.89
C GLN A 26 12.21 -12.25 4.28
N LEU A 27 12.14 -10.91 4.31
CA LEU A 27 13.23 -10.04 3.85
C LEU A 27 14.54 -10.32 4.60
N TYR A 28 14.47 -10.49 5.92
CA TYR A 28 15.63 -10.82 6.76
C TYR A 28 16.24 -12.17 6.38
N LYS A 29 15.42 -13.20 6.13
CA LYS A 29 15.88 -14.53 5.73
C LYS A 29 16.51 -14.55 4.33
N ASP A 30 15.90 -13.85 3.38
CA ASP A 30 16.31 -13.91 1.99
C ASP A 30 17.45 -12.93 1.66
N GLY A 31 17.59 -11.85 2.44
CA GLY A 31 18.51 -10.74 2.13
C GLY A 31 18.12 -9.96 0.86
N THR A 32 16.95 -10.22 0.29
CA THR A 32 16.44 -9.61 -0.93
C THR A 32 14.91 -9.61 -0.94
N ASN A 33 14.29 -8.75 -1.76
CA ASN A 33 12.84 -8.62 -1.89
C ASN A 33 12.23 -9.52 -2.96
N LYS A 34 13.02 -10.37 -3.64
CA LYS A 34 12.56 -11.19 -4.78
C LYS A 34 11.35 -12.08 -4.44
N ASN A 35 11.27 -12.59 -3.21
CA ASN A 35 10.18 -13.47 -2.78
C ASN A 35 9.06 -12.74 -2.00
N LEU A 36 8.96 -11.42 -2.13
CA LEU A 36 7.93 -10.62 -1.47
C LEU A 36 6.75 -10.27 -2.38
N GLN A 37 6.76 -10.66 -3.67
CA GLN A 37 5.77 -10.22 -4.66
C GLN A 37 4.33 -10.54 -4.25
N ASP A 38 4.09 -11.69 -3.60
CA ASP A 38 2.76 -12.09 -3.13
C ASP A 38 2.37 -11.44 -1.78
N ARG A 39 3.26 -10.63 -1.18
CA ARG A 39 3.13 -10.05 0.16
C ARG A 39 3.04 -8.52 0.15
N ILE A 40 3.41 -7.88 -0.95
CA ILE A 40 3.39 -6.42 -1.11
C ILE A 40 2.64 -6.06 -2.37
N PHE A 41 2.09 -4.84 -2.42
CA PHE A 41 1.49 -4.34 -3.66
C PHE A 41 2.55 -4.24 -4.76
N PRO A 42 2.24 -4.68 -5.98
CA PRO A 42 3.02 -4.30 -7.16
C PRO A 42 3.12 -2.77 -7.25
N PHE A 43 4.27 -2.26 -7.68
CA PHE A 43 4.54 -0.82 -7.71
C PHE A 43 3.47 -0.01 -8.47
N GLN A 44 3.01 -0.52 -9.62
CA GLN A 44 1.98 0.14 -10.41
C GLN A 44 0.61 0.17 -9.71
N GLU A 45 0.25 -0.90 -9.01
CA GLU A 45 -1.00 -0.98 -8.26
C GLU A 45 -0.98 -0.05 -7.05
N PHE A 46 0.15 -0.02 -6.33
CA PHE A 46 0.34 0.91 -5.23
C PHE A 46 0.22 2.37 -5.68
N ASN A 47 0.86 2.73 -6.81
CA ASN A 47 0.76 4.10 -7.34
C ASN A 47 -0.66 4.50 -7.73
N LYS A 48 -1.44 3.56 -8.30
CA LYS A 48 -2.87 3.78 -8.53
C LYS A 48 -3.64 3.98 -7.23
N LEU A 49 -3.36 3.15 -6.22
CA LEU A 49 -4.03 3.23 -4.92
C LEU A 49 -3.82 4.59 -4.24
N ILE A 50 -2.60 5.15 -4.31
CA ILE A 50 -2.27 6.43 -3.67
C ILE A 50 -2.66 7.66 -4.51
N GLY A 51 -3.27 7.48 -5.68
CA GLY A 51 -3.66 8.59 -6.56
C GLY A 51 -2.49 9.30 -7.23
N PHE A 52 -1.39 8.57 -7.49
CA PHE A 52 -0.23 9.14 -8.16
C PHE A 52 -0.52 9.66 -9.59
N PRO A 53 -1.37 9.01 -10.41
CA PRO A 53 -1.73 9.53 -11.74
C PRO A 53 -2.34 10.94 -11.70
N GLU A 54 -3.20 11.21 -10.73
CA GLU A 54 -3.86 12.50 -10.55
C GLU A 54 -2.84 13.59 -10.16
N ILE A 55 -1.87 13.24 -9.31
CA ILE A 55 -0.75 14.13 -8.99
C ILE A 55 0.04 14.47 -10.26
N ARG A 56 0.34 13.49 -11.12
CA ARG A 56 1.05 13.72 -12.39
C ARG A 56 0.28 14.65 -13.33
N ASP A 57 -1.05 14.61 -13.34
CA ASP A 57 -1.85 15.52 -14.16
C ASP A 57 -1.88 16.94 -13.60
N LEU A 58 -1.86 17.09 -12.27
CA LEU A 58 -1.67 18.39 -11.63
C LEU A 58 -0.29 18.96 -11.93
N GLU A 59 0.76 18.14 -11.88
CA GLU A 59 2.12 18.55 -12.20
C GLU A 59 2.21 19.10 -13.64
N LYS A 60 1.64 18.41 -14.63
CA LYS A 60 1.60 18.90 -16.02
C LYS A 60 0.87 20.25 -16.17
N LYS A 61 -0.15 20.49 -15.35
CA LYS A 61 -0.97 21.69 -15.42
C LYS A 61 -0.32 22.90 -14.76
N PHE A 62 0.46 22.66 -13.70
CA PHE A 62 0.88 23.73 -12.79
C PHE A 62 2.39 23.87 -12.61
N LEU A 63 3.19 22.84 -12.89
CA LEU A 63 4.64 22.99 -12.87
C LEU A 63 5.10 23.70 -14.16
N PRO A 64 6.05 24.63 -14.05
CA PRO A 64 6.68 25.19 -15.23
C PRO A 64 7.40 24.08 -16.00
N GLU A 65 7.40 24.15 -17.33
CA GLU A 65 8.29 23.32 -18.14
C GLU A 65 9.73 23.58 -17.67
N ASN A 66 10.45 22.51 -17.33
CA ASN A 66 11.86 22.62 -16.95
C ASN A 66 12.59 23.40 -18.05
N LYS A 67 13.20 24.54 -17.68
CA LYS A 67 14.17 25.24 -18.53
C LYS A 67 15.40 24.37 -18.77
#